data_AF-A0A4S2AC71-F1
#
_entry.id   AF-A0A4S2AC71-F1
#
_cell.length_a   1.000
_cell.length_b   1.000
_cell.length_c   1.000
_cell.angle_alpha   90.00
_cell.angle_beta   90.00
_cell.angle_gamma   90.00
#
_symmetry.space_group_name_H-M   'P 1'
#
loop_
_entity.id
_entity.type
_entity.pdbx_description
1 polymer ?
#
loop_
_entity_poly.entity_id
_entity_poly.type
_entity_poly.pdbx_seq_one_letter_code
_entity_poly.pdbx_strand_id
1 'polypeptide(L)'
;MYINTAEEIAGIPLSWPGELLDIGTRGDKVEQIQDQLNAISNNYPRIPKIAVDGIYGERTQNAVRVFQEVFGLPETGVVDYRTWYKIQEIYVGVTRIAELNP
;
A
#
# COMPACT_ATOMS: atom_id res chain seq x y z
N MET A 1 19.80 -2.28 25.49
CA MET A 1 18.50 -2.81 25.00
C MET A 1 17.83 -1.67 24.26
N TYR A 2 17.96 -1.64 22.94
CA TYR A 2 17.39 -0.55 22.13
C TYR A 2 15.90 -0.84 21.93
N ILE A 3 15.09 -0.32 22.84
CA ILE A 3 13.65 -0.19 22.65
C ILE A 3 13.45 0.97 21.67
N ASN A 4 13.48 0.66 20.37
CA ASN A 4 12.85 1.51 19.36
C ASN A 4 11.33 1.31 19.45
N THR A 5 10.76 1.58 20.61
CA THR A 5 9.33 1.81 20.74
C THR A 5 9.12 3.22 20.24
N ALA A 6 9.05 3.37 18.92
CA ALA A 6 8.49 4.59 18.36
C ALA A 6 7.12 4.73 19.00
N GLU A 7 6.92 5.86 19.70
CA GLU A 7 5.64 6.22 20.26
C GLU A 7 4.55 5.92 19.21
N GLU A 8 3.69 4.95 19.52
CA GLU A 8 2.35 4.89 18.96
C GLU A 8 1.68 6.20 19.35
N ILE A 9 1.88 7.22 18.51
CA ILE A 9 1.27 8.52 18.68
C ILE A 9 -0.25 8.27 18.68
N ALA A 10 -0.88 8.66 19.78
CA ALA A 10 -2.28 8.44 20.14
C ALA A 10 -3.27 9.06 19.14
N GLY A 11 -3.35 8.48 17.96
CA GLY A 11 -4.16 8.99 16.87
C GLY A 11 -3.99 8.13 15.63
N ILE A 12 -4.23 6.81 15.73
CA ILE A 12 -4.43 5.95 14.55
C ILE A 12 -5.47 6.68 13.66
N PRO A 13 -5.08 7.22 12.50
CA PRO A 13 -6.04 7.84 11.59
C PRO A 13 -7.04 6.78 11.14
N LEU A 14 -8.33 7.12 11.18
CA LEU A 14 -9.54 6.28 10.99
C LEU A 14 -9.56 5.29 9.79
N SER A 15 -8.52 5.22 8.97
CA SER A 15 -8.42 4.37 7.77
C SER A 15 -7.47 3.17 7.89
N TRP A 16 -6.46 3.20 8.76
CA TRP A 16 -5.53 2.07 8.96
C TRP A 16 -6.23 0.92 9.69
N PRO A 17 -6.15 -0.33 9.20
CA PRO A 17 -6.83 -1.49 9.80
C PRO A 17 -6.36 -1.87 11.21
N GLY A 18 -5.23 -1.33 11.70
CA GLY A 18 -4.66 -1.70 12.99
C GLY A 18 -3.84 -2.99 12.95
N GLU A 19 -3.79 -3.67 11.81
CA GLU A 19 -3.03 -4.90 11.56
C GLU A 19 -2.20 -4.80 10.28
N LEU A 20 -1.07 -5.53 10.24
CA LEU A 20 -0.24 -5.63 9.04
C LEU A 20 -0.99 -6.42 7.96
N LEU A 21 -0.82 -6.03 6.68
CA LEU A 21 -1.26 -6.86 5.56
C LEU A 21 -0.05 -7.57 4.95
N ASP A 22 -0.06 -8.90 5.02
CA ASP A 22 1.00 -9.77 4.53
C ASP A 22 0.41 -11.06 3.92
N ILE A 23 1.27 -12.00 3.54
CA ILE A 23 0.82 -13.23 2.88
C ILE A 23 -0.18 -13.97 3.76
N GLY A 24 -1.38 -14.17 3.21
CA GLY A 24 -2.47 -14.88 3.88
C GLY A 24 -3.54 -13.95 4.44
N THR A 25 -3.29 -12.65 4.61
CA THR A 25 -4.33 -11.67 4.94
C THR A 25 -5.39 -11.62 3.85
N ARG A 26 -6.66 -11.39 4.25
CA ARG A 26 -7.80 -11.34 3.34
C ARG A 26 -8.82 -10.28 3.73
N GLY A 27 -9.63 -9.87 2.76
CA GLY A 27 -10.79 -9.01 2.95
C GLY A 27 -10.64 -7.63 2.34
N ASP A 28 -11.60 -6.76 2.63
CA ASP A 28 -11.81 -5.46 1.98
C ASP A 28 -10.57 -4.56 2.01
N LYS A 29 -9.73 -4.68 3.04
CA LYS A 29 -8.49 -3.90 3.17
C LYS A 29 -7.41 -4.35 2.21
N VAL A 30 -7.34 -5.64 1.91
CA VAL A 30 -6.46 -6.18 0.86
C VAL A 30 -6.99 -5.77 -0.51
N GLU A 31 -8.30 -5.89 -0.73
CA GLU A 31 -8.93 -5.45 -1.98
C GLU A 31 -8.65 -3.97 -2.26
N GLN A 32 -8.82 -3.13 -1.23
CA GLN A 32 -8.54 -1.70 -1.30
C GLN A 32 -7.12 -1.40 -1.76
N ILE A 33 -6.09 -2.02 -1.17
CA ILE A 33 -4.70 -1.76 -1.60
C ILE A 33 -4.42 -2.33 -2.99
N GLN A 34 -5.04 -3.44 -3.38
CA GLN A 34 -4.86 -4.03 -4.71
C GLN A 34 -5.39 -3.08 -5.79
N ASP A 35 -6.58 -2.51 -5.60
CA ASP A 35 -7.16 -1.50 -6.48
C ASP A 35 -6.26 -0.26 -6.57
N GLN A 36 -5.80 0.24 -5.43
CA GLN A 36 -4.98 1.45 -5.38
C GLN A 36 -3.62 1.24 -6.05
N LEU A 37 -2.95 0.11 -5.80
CA LEU A 37 -1.70 -0.24 -6.47
C LEU A 37 -1.90 -0.35 -7.98
N ASN A 38 -3.01 -0.93 -8.44
CA ASN A 38 -3.33 -1.01 -9.87
C ASN A 38 -3.57 0.38 -10.49
N ALA A 39 -4.25 1.29 -9.80
CA ALA A 39 -4.43 2.66 -10.27
C ALA A 39 -3.09 3.40 -10.36
N ILE A 40 -2.24 3.27 -9.33
CA ILE A 40 -0.89 3.87 -9.30
C ILE A 40 -0.02 3.30 -10.42
N SER A 41 -0.13 2.00 -10.73
CA SER A 41 0.67 1.35 -11.78
C SER A 41 0.49 1.97 -13.17
N ASN A 42 -0.61 2.68 -13.44
CA ASN A 42 -0.83 3.35 -14.72
C ASN A 42 0.20 4.48 -14.97
N ASN A 43 0.67 5.14 -13.91
CA ASN A 43 1.70 6.18 -13.98
C ASN A 43 3.09 5.66 -13.58
N TYR A 44 3.14 4.55 -12.85
CA TYR A 44 4.37 3.91 -12.35
C TYR A 44 4.45 2.46 -12.85
N PRO A 45 4.77 2.23 -14.15
CA PRO A 45 4.64 0.93 -14.80
C PRO A 45 5.59 -0.15 -14.27
N ARG A 46 6.56 0.22 -13.43
CA ARG A 46 7.41 -0.74 -12.72
C ARG A 46 6.62 -1.54 -11.69
N ILE A 47 5.58 -0.95 -11.11
CA ILE A 47 4.67 -1.62 -10.16
C ILE A 47 3.80 -2.59 -10.96
N PRO A 48 3.89 -3.92 -10.72
CA PRO A 48 3.10 -4.89 -11.46
C PRO A 48 1.60 -4.73 -11.20
N LYS A 49 0.79 -4.89 -12.24
CA LYS A 49 -0.67 -5.08 -12.07
C LYS A 49 -0.96 -6.43 -11.44
N ILE A 50 -1.91 -6.43 -10.52
CA ILE A 50 -2.31 -7.59 -9.71
C ILE A 50 -3.83 -7.80 -9.78
N ALA A 51 -4.27 -9.00 -9.40
CA ALA A 51 -5.69 -9.26 -9.23
C ALA A 51 -6.22 -8.47 -8.04
N VAL A 52 -7.49 -8.05 -8.14
CA VAL A 52 -8.23 -7.42 -7.06
C VAL A 52 -9.24 -8.46 -6.58
N ASP A 53 -8.78 -9.29 -5.66
CA ASP A 53 -9.50 -10.48 -5.16
C ASP A 53 -9.61 -10.51 -3.64
N GLY A 54 -9.08 -9.50 -2.97
CA GLY A 54 -9.05 -9.42 -1.51
C GLY A 54 -8.16 -10.49 -0.87
N ILE A 55 -7.25 -11.14 -1.61
CA ILE A 55 -6.31 -12.15 -1.10
C ILE A 55 -4.88 -11.66 -1.25
N TYR A 56 -4.18 -11.53 -0.13
CA TYR A 56 -2.79 -11.10 -0.15
C TYR A 56 -1.88 -12.30 -0.44
N GLY A 57 -1.61 -12.53 -1.73
CA GLY A 57 -0.71 -13.58 -2.21
C GLY A 57 0.68 -13.05 -2.59
N GLU A 58 1.52 -13.93 -3.12
CA GLU A 58 2.90 -13.59 -3.56
C GLU A 58 2.93 -12.46 -4.60
N ARG A 59 1.92 -12.40 -5.49
CA ARG A 59 1.81 -11.33 -6.48
C ARG A 59 1.58 -9.96 -5.83
N THR A 60 0.70 -9.90 -4.82
CA THR A 60 0.46 -8.68 -4.04
C THR A 60 1.69 -8.28 -3.25
N GLN A 61 2.34 -9.25 -2.59
CA GLN A 61 3.59 -9.01 -1.86
C GLN A 61 4.67 -8.42 -2.78
N ASN A 62 4.83 -8.97 -3.98
CA ASN A 62 5.79 -8.47 -4.96
C ASN A 62 5.46 -7.04 -5.41
N ALA A 63 4.18 -6.75 -5.68
CA ALA A 63 3.75 -5.41 -6.06
C ALA A 63 3.99 -4.39 -4.95
N VAL A 64 3.72 -4.75 -3.68
CA VAL A 64 4.02 -3.92 -2.52
C VAL A 64 5.52 -3.69 -2.37
N ARG A 65 6.35 -4.71 -2.56
CA ARG A 65 7.81 -4.57 -2.50
C ARG A 65 8.34 -3.59 -3.54
N VAL A 66 7.85 -3.69 -4.78
CA VAL A 66 8.23 -2.76 -5.86
C VAL A 66 7.70 -1.36 -5.58
N PHE A 67 6.49 -1.21 -5.05
CA PHE A 67 5.97 0.08 -4.61
C PHE A 67 6.87 0.70 -3.54
N GLN A 68 7.25 -0.08 -2.53
CA GLN A 68 8.14 0.38 -1.46
C GLN A 68 9.47 0.86 -2.02
N GLU A 69 10.08 0.08 -2.93
CA GLU A 69 11.31 0.46 -3.62
C GLU A 69 11.16 1.79 -4.38
N VAL A 70 10.09 1.93 -5.20
CA VAL A 70 9.82 3.13 -6.02
C VAL A 70 9.68 4.38 -5.16
N PHE A 71 9.10 4.26 -3.96
CA PHE A 71 8.83 5.39 -3.06
C PHE A 71 9.78 5.49 -1.86
N GLY A 72 10.91 4.78 -1.89
CA GLY A 72 11.97 4.90 -0.88
C GLY A 72 11.58 4.39 0.51
N LEU A 73 10.69 3.40 0.58
CA LEU A 73 10.32 2.70 1.81
C LEU A 73 11.13 1.41 1.97
N PRO A 74 11.23 0.85 3.20
CA PRO A 74 11.79 -0.49 3.39
C PRO A 74 11.02 -1.54 2.56
N GLU A 75 11.76 -2.33 1.77
CA GLU A 75 11.24 -3.31 0.80
C GLU A 75 10.80 -4.63 1.46
N THR A 76 9.93 -4.56 2.47
CA THR A 76 9.48 -5.72 3.24
C THR A 76 8.46 -6.57 2.47
N GLY A 77 7.76 -5.98 1.51
CA GLY A 77 6.59 -6.58 0.87
C GLY A 77 5.38 -6.70 1.82
N VAL A 78 5.45 -6.11 3.01
CA VAL A 78 4.38 -6.06 4.02
C VAL A 78 3.82 -4.64 4.05
N VAL A 79 2.50 -4.52 4.04
CA VAL A 79 1.86 -3.23 4.23
C VAL A 79 1.76 -2.98 5.73
N ASP A 80 2.65 -2.13 6.23
CA ASP A 80 2.55 -1.49 7.55
C ASP A 80 1.88 -0.11 7.43
N TYR A 81 1.74 0.59 8.55
CA TYR A 81 1.10 1.92 8.56
C TYR A 81 1.79 2.90 7.61
N ARG A 82 3.13 2.88 7.51
CA ARG A 82 3.89 3.77 6.63
C ARG A 82 3.59 3.49 5.16
N THR A 83 3.60 2.21 4.79
CA THR A 83 3.29 1.74 3.44
C THR A 83 1.86 2.08 3.06
N TRP A 84 0.90 1.83 3.97
CA TRP A 84 -0.50 2.16 3.75
C TRP A 84 -0.73 3.64 3.45
N TYR A 85 -0.20 4.54 4.29
CA TYR A 85 -0.39 5.98 4.08
C TYR A 85 0.29 6.46 2.80
N LYS A 86 1.46 5.92 2.46
CA LYS A 86 2.12 6.25 1.20
C LYS A 86 1.28 5.79 0.00
N ILE A 87 0.66 4.60 0.05
CA ILE A 87 -0.28 4.15 -0.99
C ILE A 87 -1.45 5.13 -1.12
N GLN A 88 -2.09 5.52 -0.01
CA GLN A 88 -3.21 6.48 -0.05
C GLN A 88 -2.81 7.83 -0.66
N GLU A 89 -1.68 8.39 -0.23
CA GLU A 89 -1.15 9.67 -0.71
C GLU A 89 -0.92 9.64 -2.23
N ILE A 90 -0.22 8.62 -2.72
CA ILE A 90 0.11 8.51 -4.14
C ILE A 90 -1.15 8.22 -4.95
N TYR A 91 -2.05 7.36 -4.45
CA TYR A 91 -3.33 7.08 -5.10
C TYR A 91 -4.14 8.36 -5.35
N VAL A 92 -4.31 9.19 -4.30
CA VAL A 92 -4.99 10.49 -4.42
C VAL A 92 -4.27 11.42 -5.40
N GLY A 93 -2.94 11.41 -5.42
CA GLY A 93 -2.15 12.19 -6.37
C GLY A 93 -2.41 11.78 -7.83
N VAL A 94 -2.38 10.49 -8.15
CA VAL A 94 -2.54 10.01 -9.53
C VAL A 94 -3.97 10.12 -10.04
N THR A 95 -4.98 9.91 -9.18
CA THR A 95 -6.38 9.99 -9.60
C THR A 95 -6.82 11.43 -9.84
N ARG A 96 -6.37 12.38 -9.01
CA ARG A 96 -6.61 13.81 -9.25
C ARG A 96 -5.97 14.29 -10.56
N ILE A 97 -4.79 13.78 -10.91
CA ILE A 97 -4.16 14.11 -12.21
C ILE A 97 -5.00 13.56 -13.38
N ALA A 98 -5.56 12.36 -13.24
CA ALA A 98 -6.42 11.77 -14.26
C ALA A 98 -7.72 12.57 -14.47
N GLU A 99 -8.31 13.11 -13.39
CA GLU A 99 -9.51 13.97 -13.46
C GLU A 99 -9.27 15.31 -14.18
N LEU A 100 -8.03 15.79 -14.22
CA LEU A 100 -7.68 17.08 -14.84
C LEU A 100 -7.43 17.00 -16.35
N ASN A 101 -7.29 15.79 -16.91
CA ASN A 101 -7.02 15.56 -18.34
C ASN A 101 -8.07 14.61 -18.96
N PRO A 102 -9.31 15.09 -19.21
CA PRO A 102 -10.40 14.30 -19.78
C PRO A 102 -10.27 13.99 -21.28
#